data_AF-A0A0A9CRX1-F1
#
_entry.id   AF-A0A0A9CRX1-F1
#
_cell.length_a   1.000
_cell.length_b   1.000
_cell.length_c   1.000
_cell.angle_alpha   90.00
_cell.angle_beta   90.00
_cell.angle_gamma   90.00
#
_symmetry.space_group_name_H-M   'P 1'
#
loop_
_entity.id
_entity.type
_entity.pdbx_description
1 polymer ?
#
loop_
_entity_poly.entity_id
_entity_poly.type
_entity_poly.pdbx_seq_one_letter_code
_entity_poly.pdbx_strand_id
1 'polypeptide(L)'
;MDEFKEVPQRPHFLPLLEYSPTLREGMALGMMVSFANLVKSTRELSIEDSTELFEDKISALCHLEGHGFDVQFLQSSLTKLLQIKSNCASYLGEIDKVAAQMVAKTTSASQLDALLDEKDRAVAELEQKLGQLRQESQQIARNKEHEDAEISRLSSVHSRFEEAYSDAKLQFHSILAGLHRKRLT
;
A
#
# COMPACT_ATOMS: atom_id res chain seq x y z
N MET A 1 52.67 -7.04 -24.62
CA MET A 1 52.23 -6.71 -23.27
C MET A 1 51.98 -5.22 -23.21
N ASP A 2 50.76 -4.81 -23.57
CA ASP A 2 50.36 -3.40 -23.53
C ASP A 2 50.14 -2.91 -22.09
N GLU A 3 49.96 -3.85 -21.16
CA GLU A 3 49.75 -3.62 -19.73
C GLU A 3 50.91 -2.84 -19.10
N PHE A 4 52.16 -3.10 -19.51
CA PHE A 4 53.33 -2.38 -19.01
C PHE A 4 53.50 -0.98 -19.61
N LYS A 5 52.77 -0.65 -20.69
CA LYS A 5 52.69 0.74 -21.20
C LYS A 5 51.77 1.57 -20.32
N GLU A 6 50.70 0.96 -19.83
CA GLU A 6 49.68 1.61 -19.00
C GLU A 6 50.02 1.60 -17.51
N VAL A 7 50.64 0.53 -17.03
CA VAL A 7 51.11 0.34 -15.65
C VAL A 7 52.59 -0.05 -15.68
N PRO A 8 53.50 0.92 -15.85
CA PRO A 8 54.94 0.65 -15.90
C PRO A 8 55.43 0.01 -14.59
N GLN A 9 56.31 -0.99 -14.71
CA GLN A 9 56.85 -1.74 -13.57
C GLN A 9 58.38 -1.76 -13.59
N ARG A 10 58.99 -1.71 -12.40
CA ARG A 10 60.45 -1.87 -12.22
C ARG A 10 60.76 -2.76 -11.00
N PRO A 11 60.36 -4.04 -11.03
CA PRO A 11 60.60 -4.97 -9.94
C PRO A 11 62.08 -5.21 -9.69
N HIS A 12 62.45 -5.33 -8.41
CA HIS A 12 63.84 -5.48 -7.99
C HIS A 12 64.34 -6.92 -8.06
N PHE A 13 63.44 -7.91 -7.98
CA PHE A 13 63.74 -9.35 -8.00
C PHE A 13 64.83 -9.83 -7.02
N LEU A 14 65.17 -9.04 -5.99
CA LEU A 14 66.14 -9.40 -4.94
C LEU A 14 65.97 -10.82 -4.38
N PRO A 15 64.75 -11.34 -4.12
CA PRO A 15 64.59 -12.72 -3.66
C PRO A 15 65.16 -13.77 -4.63
N LEU A 16 65.19 -13.48 -5.94
CA LEU A 16 65.66 -14.43 -6.95
C LEU A 16 67.20 -14.53 -7.04
N LEU A 17 67.94 -13.78 -6.22
CA LEU A 17 69.41 -13.80 -6.21
C LEU A 17 69.98 -15.15 -5.76
N GLU A 18 69.20 -15.97 -5.05
CA GLU A 18 69.60 -17.32 -4.62
C GLU A 18 69.70 -18.33 -5.77
N TYR A 19 69.07 -18.04 -6.92
CA TYR A 19 69.06 -18.92 -8.09
C TYR A 19 70.18 -18.58 -9.08
N SER A 20 70.55 -19.58 -9.90
CA SER A 20 71.51 -19.40 -11.00
C SER A 20 70.99 -18.38 -12.02
N PRO A 21 71.87 -17.68 -12.76
CA PRO A 21 71.45 -16.64 -13.70
C PRO A 21 70.36 -17.08 -14.70
N THR A 22 70.50 -18.28 -15.27
CA THR A 22 69.52 -18.84 -16.22
C THR A 22 68.15 -19.08 -15.57
N LEU A 23 68.12 -19.63 -14.36
CA LEU A 23 66.86 -19.87 -13.64
C LEU A 23 66.22 -18.55 -13.17
N ARG A 24 67.04 -17.63 -12.67
CA ARG A 24 66.63 -16.29 -12.23
C ARG A 24 65.94 -15.51 -13.35
N GLU A 25 66.52 -15.51 -14.55
CA GLU A 25 65.95 -14.84 -15.72
C GLU A 25 64.59 -15.44 -16.09
N GLY A 26 64.48 -16.77 -16.15
CA GLY A 26 63.22 -17.46 -16.42
C GLY A 26 62.13 -17.14 -15.40
N MET A 27 62.47 -17.13 -14.11
CA MET A 27 61.53 -16.79 -13.03
C MET A 27 61.07 -15.33 -13.11
N ALA A 28 62.00 -14.40 -13.34
CA ALA A 28 61.69 -12.98 -13.49
C ALA A 28 60.74 -12.73 -14.68
N LEU A 29 61.02 -13.37 -15.83
CA LEU A 29 60.14 -13.32 -17.01
C LEU A 29 58.75 -13.89 -16.70
N GLY A 30 58.68 -15.03 -16.00
CA GLY A 30 57.43 -15.63 -15.56
C GLY A 30 56.60 -14.68 -14.69
N MET A 31 57.22 -14.03 -13.69
CA MET A 31 56.55 -13.06 -12.83
C MET A 31 56.04 -11.83 -13.59
N MET A 32 56.79 -11.33 -14.58
CA MET A 32 56.35 -10.24 -15.45
C MET A 32 55.09 -10.65 -16.25
N VAL A 33 55.08 -11.86 -16.82
CA VAL A 33 53.91 -12.38 -17.52
C VAL A 33 52.72 -12.52 -16.58
N SER A 34 52.94 -13.06 -15.38
CA SER A 34 51.90 -13.20 -14.34
C SER A 34 51.30 -11.85 -13.95
N PHE A 35 52.11 -10.81 -13.75
CA PHE A 35 51.60 -9.46 -13.45
C PHE A 35 50.69 -8.93 -14.56
N ALA A 36 51.11 -9.00 -15.82
CA ALA A 36 50.29 -8.54 -16.94
C ALA A 36 48.98 -9.31 -17.07
N ASN A 37 49.01 -10.64 -16.90
CA ASN A 37 47.80 -11.47 -16.88
C ASN A 37 46.88 -11.10 -15.70
N LEU A 38 47.45 -10.75 -14.56
CA LEU A 38 46.69 -10.35 -13.38
C LEU A 38 46.03 -8.98 -13.58
N VAL A 39 46.71 -8.01 -14.18
CA VAL A 39 46.12 -6.73 -14.61
C VAL A 39 44.95 -6.97 -15.55
N LYS A 40 45.17 -7.76 -16.60
CA LYS A 40 44.14 -8.05 -17.62
C LYS A 40 42.93 -8.73 -17.00
N SER A 41 43.15 -9.84 -16.28
CA SER A 41 42.06 -10.59 -15.66
C SER A 41 41.36 -9.84 -14.53
N THR A 42 42.01 -8.85 -13.89
CA THR A 42 41.35 -7.96 -12.92
C THR A 42 40.37 -7.01 -13.62
N ARG A 43 40.66 -6.57 -14.84
CA ARG A 43 39.76 -5.72 -15.65
C ARG A 43 38.53 -6.46 -16.16
N GLU A 44 38.63 -7.78 -16.25
CA GLU A 44 37.58 -8.67 -16.72
C GLU A 44 36.68 -9.20 -15.59
N LEU A 45 36.95 -8.80 -14.32
CA LEU A 45 36.16 -9.22 -13.17
C LEU A 45 34.71 -8.73 -13.27
N SER A 46 33.79 -9.62 -12.89
CA SER A 46 32.37 -9.34 -12.75
C SER A 46 31.93 -9.39 -11.29
N ILE A 47 30.77 -8.79 -10.99
CA ILE A 47 30.20 -8.82 -9.64
C ILE A 47 29.70 -10.22 -9.26
N GLU A 48 29.41 -11.08 -10.23
CA GLU A 48 28.99 -12.47 -10.05
C GLU A 48 30.15 -13.41 -9.74
N ASP A 49 31.40 -13.00 -10.01
CA ASP A 49 32.58 -13.83 -9.77
C ASP A 49 32.72 -14.17 -8.27
N SER A 50 33.27 -15.34 -7.98
CA SER A 50 33.34 -15.84 -6.61
C SER A 50 34.30 -15.00 -5.76
N THR A 51 34.03 -14.89 -4.45
CA THR A 51 34.91 -14.14 -3.53
C THR A 51 36.32 -14.73 -3.50
N GLU A 52 36.42 -16.04 -3.62
CA GLU A 52 37.69 -16.78 -3.67
C GLU A 52 38.57 -16.33 -4.86
N LEU A 53 37.96 -15.97 -5.99
CA LEU A 53 38.71 -15.45 -7.14
C LEU A 53 39.37 -14.10 -6.82
N PHE A 54 38.68 -13.22 -6.09
CA PHE A 54 39.26 -11.94 -5.67
C PHE A 54 40.37 -12.15 -4.64
N GLU A 55 40.17 -13.05 -3.67
CA GLU A 55 41.16 -13.40 -2.64
C GLU A 55 42.42 -14.03 -3.25
N ASP A 56 42.26 -14.93 -4.24
CA ASP A 56 43.37 -15.51 -5.00
C ASP A 56 44.19 -14.43 -5.72
N LYS A 57 43.51 -13.50 -6.39
CA LYS A 57 44.18 -12.37 -7.05
C LYS A 57 44.92 -11.47 -6.06
N ILE A 58 44.33 -11.17 -4.90
CA ILE A 58 45.00 -10.40 -3.84
C ILE A 58 46.24 -11.13 -3.33
N SER A 59 46.14 -12.43 -3.09
CA SER A 59 47.27 -13.27 -2.68
C SER A 59 48.40 -13.26 -3.71
N ALA A 60 48.07 -13.40 -5.01
CA ALA A 60 49.02 -13.32 -6.10
C ALA A 60 49.72 -11.95 -6.17
N LEU A 61 48.99 -10.85 -5.94
CA LEU A 61 49.60 -9.51 -5.85
C LEU A 61 50.56 -9.39 -4.67
N CYS A 62 50.22 -9.90 -3.49
CA CYS A 62 51.12 -9.92 -2.34
C CYS A 62 52.43 -10.67 -2.64
N HIS A 63 52.36 -11.77 -3.40
CA HIS A 63 53.56 -12.50 -3.82
C HIS A 63 54.43 -11.67 -4.79
N LEU A 64 53.81 -10.97 -5.74
CA LEU A 64 54.52 -10.08 -6.68
C LEU A 64 55.12 -8.87 -5.96
N GLU A 65 54.43 -8.31 -4.98
CA GLU A 65 54.94 -7.20 -4.15
C GLU A 65 56.27 -7.55 -3.48
N GLY A 66 56.39 -8.76 -2.93
CA GLY A 66 57.64 -9.26 -2.34
C GLY A 66 58.83 -9.33 -3.32
N HIS A 67 58.56 -9.32 -4.64
CA HIS A 67 59.58 -9.29 -5.69
C HIS A 67 59.81 -7.89 -6.26
N GLY A 68 59.18 -6.86 -5.68
CA GLY A 68 59.37 -5.45 -5.99
C GLY A 68 58.38 -4.88 -7.00
N PHE A 69 57.30 -5.59 -7.33
CA PHE A 69 56.24 -5.04 -8.17
C PHE A 69 55.44 -3.98 -7.41
N ASP A 70 55.09 -2.89 -8.08
CA ASP A 70 54.14 -1.90 -7.58
C ASP A 70 52.71 -2.38 -7.85
N VAL A 71 52.09 -2.97 -6.84
CA VAL A 71 50.75 -3.58 -6.92
C VAL A 71 49.69 -2.78 -6.18
N GLN A 72 50.05 -1.66 -5.56
CA GLN A 72 49.19 -0.92 -4.62
C GLN A 72 47.88 -0.46 -5.24
N PHE A 73 47.92 -0.04 -6.51
CA PHE A 73 46.73 0.31 -7.28
C PHE A 73 45.77 -0.87 -7.45
N LEU A 74 46.29 -2.06 -7.80
CA LEU A 74 45.48 -3.25 -8.04
C LEU A 74 44.92 -3.80 -6.72
N GLN A 75 45.73 -3.86 -5.66
CA GLN A 75 45.28 -4.26 -4.32
C GLN A 75 44.15 -3.34 -3.84
N SER A 76 44.33 -2.02 -3.90
CA SER A 76 43.31 -1.05 -3.52
C SER A 76 42.02 -1.19 -4.33
N SER A 77 42.15 -1.47 -5.64
CA SER A 77 41.01 -1.68 -6.53
C SER A 77 40.25 -2.95 -6.18
N LEU A 78 40.94 -4.08 -5.99
CA LEU A 78 40.32 -5.35 -5.60
C LEU A 78 39.63 -5.27 -4.23
N THR A 79 40.24 -4.62 -3.25
CA THR A 79 39.61 -4.39 -1.94
C THR A 79 38.31 -3.58 -2.06
N LYS A 80 38.31 -2.51 -2.85
CA LYS A 80 37.09 -1.72 -3.11
C LYS A 80 36.02 -2.53 -3.83
N LEU A 81 36.40 -3.32 -4.84
CA LEU A 81 35.47 -4.19 -5.55
C LEU A 81 34.83 -5.23 -4.63
N LEU A 82 35.63 -5.87 -3.76
CA LEU A 82 35.12 -6.80 -2.74
C LEU A 82 34.14 -6.12 -1.76
N GLN A 83 34.47 -4.91 -1.31
CA GLN A 83 33.57 -4.14 -0.44
C GLN A 83 32.25 -3.83 -1.14
N ILE A 84 32.29 -3.39 -2.41
CA ILE A 84 31.08 -3.13 -3.21
C ILE A 84 30.26 -4.42 -3.38
N LYS A 85 30.90 -5.54 -3.71
CA LYS A 85 30.24 -6.85 -3.85
C LYS A 85 29.51 -7.25 -2.55
N SER A 86 30.16 -7.10 -1.41
CA SER A 86 29.56 -7.37 -0.10
C SER A 86 28.34 -6.47 0.17
N ASN A 87 28.45 -5.17 -0.13
CA ASN A 87 27.34 -4.24 -0.01
C ASN A 87 26.17 -4.62 -0.92
N CYS A 88 26.43 -5.02 -2.17
CA CYS A 88 25.39 -5.46 -3.10
C CYS A 88 24.61 -6.67 -2.58
N ALA A 89 25.28 -7.65 -1.98
CA ALA A 89 24.61 -8.79 -1.35
C ALA A 89 23.70 -8.35 -0.19
N SER A 90 24.17 -7.40 0.64
CA SER A 90 23.34 -6.81 1.70
C SER A 90 22.13 -6.04 1.16
N TYR A 91 22.30 -5.26 0.10
CA TYR A 91 21.20 -4.51 -0.51
C TYR A 91 20.17 -5.43 -1.14
N LEU A 92 20.58 -6.51 -1.78
CA LEU A 92 19.66 -7.49 -2.34
C LEU A 92 18.73 -8.08 -1.26
N GLY A 93 19.29 -8.43 -0.09
CA GLY A 93 18.50 -8.91 1.04
C GLY A 93 17.48 -7.88 1.57
N GLU A 94 17.86 -6.60 1.66
CA GLU A 94 16.91 -5.55 2.07
C GLU A 94 15.86 -5.27 0.98
N ILE A 95 16.22 -5.35 -0.31
CA ILE A 95 15.25 -5.24 -1.42
C ILE A 95 14.19 -6.34 -1.30
N ASP A 96 14.60 -7.59 -1.11
CA ASP A 96 13.67 -8.72 -0.99
C ASP A 96 12.74 -8.58 0.22
N LYS A 97 13.29 -8.13 1.35
CA LYS A 97 12.53 -7.87 2.57
C LYS A 97 11.51 -6.75 2.39
N VAL A 98 11.89 -5.63 1.78
CA VAL A 98 10.97 -4.51 1.51
C VAL A 98 9.91 -4.94 0.50
N ALA A 99 10.28 -5.70 -0.54
CA ALA A 99 9.33 -6.23 -1.51
C ALA A 99 8.27 -7.12 -0.84
N ALA A 100 8.67 -8.01 0.08
CA ALA A 100 7.75 -8.84 0.84
C ALA A 100 6.80 -8.00 1.73
N GLN A 101 7.32 -6.96 2.39
CA GLN A 101 6.50 -6.03 3.18
C GLN A 101 5.51 -5.25 2.32
N MET A 102 5.91 -4.81 1.13
CA MET A 102 5.03 -4.13 0.18
C MET A 102 3.86 -5.03 -0.23
N VAL A 103 4.12 -6.28 -0.59
CA VAL A 103 3.05 -7.24 -0.95
C VAL A 103 2.05 -7.42 0.20
N ALA A 104 2.54 -7.59 1.43
CA ALA A 104 1.68 -7.72 2.61
C ALA A 104 0.81 -6.47 2.85
N LYS A 105 1.40 -5.28 2.69
CA LYS A 105 0.67 -4.01 2.84
C LYS A 105 -0.36 -3.80 1.73
N THR A 106 -0.04 -4.12 0.49
CA THR A 106 -0.99 -4.06 -0.63
C THR A 106 -2.20 -4.96 -0.38
N THR A 107 -1.98 -6.21 0.05
CA THR A 107 -3.07 -7.14 0.38
C THR A 107 -3.95 -6.59 1.51
N SER A 108 -3.33 -6.05 2.57
CA SER A 108 -4.08 -5.44 3.68
C SER A 108 -4.88 -4.21 3.24
N ALA A 109 -4.34 -3.37 2.35
CA ALA A 109 -5.04 -2.21 1.82
C ALA A 109 -6.27 -2.66 1.01
N SER A 110 -6.13 -3.64 0.11
CA SER A 110 -7.26 -4.18 -0.65
C SER A 110 -8.36 -4.78 0.22
N GLN A 111 -8.02 -5.38 1.37
CA GLN A 111 -9.01 -5.85 2.34
C GLN A 111 -9.78 -4.70 3.01
N LEU A 112 -9.09 -3.59 3.32
CA LEU A 112 -9.74 -2.40 3.87
C LEU A 112 -10.66 -1.74 2.84
N ASP A 113 -10.24 -1.66 1.57
CA ASP A 113 -11.06 -1.15 0.48
C ASP A 113 -12.36 -1.98 0.34
N ALA A 114 -12.25 -3.31 0.36
CA ALA A 114 -13.43 -4.17 0.30
C ALA A 114 -14.38 -4.00 1.49
N LEU A 115 -13.85 -3.75 2.69
CA LEU A 115 -14.65 -3.45 3.88
C LEU A 115 -15.33 -2.08 3.79
N LEU A 116 -14.65 -1.08 3.24
CA LEU A 116 -15.23 0.24 2.97
C LEU A 116 -16.39 0.11 1.97
N ASP A 117 -16.19 -0.60 0.86
CA ASP A 117 -17.23 -0.86 -0.14
C ASP A 117 -18.45 -1.58 0.46
N GLU A 118 -18.25 -2.48 1.42
CA GLU A 118 -19.34 -3.13 2.15
C GLU A 118 -20.08 -2.13 3.05
N LYS A 119 -19.37 -1.26 3.76
CA LYS A 119 -19.99 -0.24 4.60
C LYS A 119 -20.77 0.77 3.76
N ASP A 120 -20.23 1.22 2.64
CA ASP A 120 -20.88 2.18 1.75
C ASP A 120 -22.18 1.60 1.16
N ARG A 121 -22.18 0.31 0.79
CA ARG A 121 -23.40 -0.39 0.38
C ARG A 121 -24.44 -0.45 1.52
N ALA A 122 -24.02 -0.76 2.73
CA ALA A 122 -24.92 -0.79 3.89
C ALA A 122 -25.50 0.60 4.21
N VAL A 123 -24.71 1.67 4.05
CA VAL A 123 -25.19 3.05 4.19
C VAL A 123 -26.25 3.36 3.15
N ALA A 124 -25.99 3.06 1.87
CA ALA A 124 -26.95 3.31 0.79
C ALA A 124 -28.29 2.57 1.01
N GLU A 125 -28.26 1.33 1.50
CA GLU A 125 -29.47 0.58 1.85
C GLU A 125 -30.25 1.23 3.00
N LEU A 126 -29.56 1.73 4.02
CA LEU A 126 -30.20 2.43 5.15
C LEU A 126 -30.81 3.77 4.70
N GLU A 127 -30.13 4.51 3.84
CA GLU A 127 -30.65 5.75 3.26
C GLU A 127 -31.91 5.51 2.43
N GLN A 128 -31.94 4.44 1.64
CA GLN A 128 -33.12 4.04 0.88
C GLN A 128 -34.31 3.73 1.81
N LYS A 129 -34.09 2.92 2.85
CA LYS A 129 -35.13 2.59 3.85
C LYS A 129 -35.62 3.83 4.58
N LEU A 130 -34.73 4.74 4.96
CA LEU A 130 -35.10 6.01 5.58
C LEU A 130 -35.97 6.86 4.64
N GLY A 131 -35.65 6.88 3.35
CA GLY A 131 -36.47 7.54 2.33
C GLY A 131 -37.89 6.98 2.25
N GLN A 132 -38.03 5.66 2.23
CA GLN A 132 -39.33 4.97 2.21
C GLN A 132 -40.17 5.32 3.45
N LEU A 133 -39.59 5.20 4.64
CA LEU A 133 -40.28 5.53 5.90
C LEU A 133 -40.74 7.00 5.94
N ARG A 134 -39.95 7.92 5.41
CA ARG A 134 -40.35 9.34 5.28
C ARG A 134 -41.54 9.52 4.36
N GLN A 135 -41.58 8.81 3.23
CA GLN A 135 -42.71 8.87 2.30
C GLN A 135 -43.99 8.30 2.93
N GLU A 136 -43.89 7.16 3.60
CA GLU A 136 -45.01 6.55 4.34
C GLU A 136 -45.53 7.49 5.43
N SER A 137 -44.64 8.09 6.22
CA SER A 137 -45.01 9.05 7.25
C SER A 137 -45.76 10.27 6.69
N GLN A 138 -45.33 10.81 5.55
CA GLN A 138 -46.04 11.89 4.86
C GLN A 138 -47.43 11.47 4.39
N GLN A 139 -47.57 10.24 3.87
CA GLN A 139 -48.88 9.75 3.43
C GLN A 139 -49.84 9.57 4.62
N ILE A 140 -49.34 9.02 5.74
CA ILE A 140 -50.11 8.89 6.98
C ILE A 140 -50.55 10.27 7.49
N ALA A 141 -49.65 11.26 7.47
CA ALA A 141 -49.98 12.63 7.90
C ALA A 141 -51.11 13.24 7.04
N ARG A 142 -51.04 13.13 5.71
CA ARG A 142 -52.10 13.61 4.80
C ARG A 142 -53.43 12.89 5.02
N ASN A 143 -53.39 11.56 5.18
CA ASN A 143 -54.60 10.79 5.45
C ASN A 143 -55.23 11.22 6.78
N LYS A 144 -54.41 11.45 7.82
CA LYS A 144 -54.89 11.96 9.11
C LYS A 144 -55.54 13.33 8.97
N GLU A 145 -54.91 14.27 8.26
CA GLU A 145 -55.49 15.60 8.02
C GLU A 145 -56.87 15.51 7.32
N HIS A 146 -57.00 14.59 6.36
CA HIS A 146 -58.28 14.33 5.70
C HIS A 146 -59.35 13.77 6.66
N GLU A 147 -59.00 12.77 7.47
CA GLU A 147 -59.91 12.21 8.49
C GLU A 147 -60.33 13.26 9.53
N ASP A 148 -59.39 14.08 10.02
CA ASP A 148 -59.66 15.16 10.98
C ASP A 148 -60.64 16.20 10.39
N ALA A 149 -60.51 16.51 9.09
CA ALA A 149 -61.44 17.39 8.38
C ALA A 149 -62.84 16.76 8.23
N GLU A 150 -62.92 15.47 7.93
CA GLU A 150 -64.19 14.75 7.80
C GLU A 150 -64.91 14.61 9.15
N ILE A 151 -64.19 14.34 10.24
CA ILE A 151 -64.71 14.35 11.61
C ILE A 151 -65.31 15.73 11.93
N SER A 152 -64.61 16.81 11.57
CA SER A 152 -65.09 18.17 11.80
C SER A 152 -66.38 18.46 11.03
N ARG A 153 -66.48 17.99 9.77
CA ARG A 153 -67.67 18.11 8.93
C ARG A 153 -68.86 17.34 9.51
N LEU A 154 -68.66 16.07 9.87
CA LEU A 154 -69.70 15.22 10.47
C LEU A 154 -70.19 15.79 11.80
N SER A 155 -69.29 16.31 12.63
CA SER A 155 -69.65 16.97 13.89
C SER A 155 -70.58 18.16 13.67
N SER A 156 -70.28 19.01 12.67
CA SER A 156 -71.15 20.13 12.29
C SER A 156 -72.54 19.66 11.83
N VAL A 157 -72.60 18.60 11.02
CA VAL A 157 -73.88 18.02 10.58
C VAL A 157 -74.67 17.44 11.77
N HIS A 158 -73.99 16.76 12.69
CA HIS A 158 -74.62 16.19 13.89
C HIS A 158 -75.26 17.28 14.75
N SER A 159 -74.54 18.37 15.06
CA SER A 159 -75.08 19.50 15.84
C SER A 159 -76.31 20.12 15.18
N ARG A 160 -76.31 20.28 13.85
CA ARG A 160 -77.49 20.78 13.11
C ARG A 160 -78.71 19.88 13.28
N PHE A 161 -78.53 18.56 13.31
CA PHE A 161 -79.63 17.63 13.53
C PHE A 161 -80.08 17.57 15.00
N GLU A 162 -79.16 17.70 15.97
CA GLU A 162 -79.52 17.82 17.39
C GLU A 162 -80.38 19.06 17.66
N GLU A 163 -80.02 20.19 17.06
CA GLU A 163 -80.80 21.43 17.12
C GLU A 163 -82.19 21.22 16.50
N ALA A 164 -82.27 20.69 15.28
CA ALA A 164 -83.54 20.43 14.60
C ALA A 164 -84.43 19.44 15.36
N TYR A 165 -83.85 18.40 15.97
CA TYR A 165 -84.57 17.46 16.82
C TYR A 165 -85.14 18.14 18.08
N SER A 166 -84.32 18.95 18.75
CA SER A 166 -84.73 19.69 19.95
C SER A 166 -85.88 20.65 19.63
N ASP A 167 -85.79 21.38 18.52
CA ASP A 167 -86.83 22.26 18.01
C ASP A 167 -88.13 21.50 17.71
N ALA A 168 -88.05 20.38 16.98
CA ALA A 168 -89.20 19.55 16.67
C ALA A 168 -89.88 19.02 17.94
N LYS A 169 -89.10 18.62 18.95
CA LYS A 169 -89.60 18.17 20.25
C LYS A 169 -90.31 19.30 20.99
N LEU A 170 -89.75 20.51 21.00
CA LEU A 170 -90.39 21.70 21.57
C LEU A 170 -91.72 22.04 20.88
N GLN A 171 -91.74 22.01 19.55
CA GLN A 171 -92.97 22.23 18.77
C GLN A 171 -94.04 21.19 19.10
N PHE A 172 -93.66 19.91 19.18
CA PHE A 172 -94.57 18.83 19.56
C PHE A 172 -95.20 19.08 20.94
N HIS A 173 -94.38 19.38 21.95
CA HIS A 173 -94.87 19.66 23.31
C HIS A 173 -95.75 20.91 23.38
N SER A 174 -95.42 21.96 22.62
CA SER A 174 -96.23 23.19 22.52
C SER A 174 -97.63 22.90 21.96
N ILE A 175 -97.72 22.13 20.87
CA ILE A 175 -98.99 21.73 20.25
C ILE A 175 -99.82 20.89 21.24
N LEU A 176 -99.19 19.91 21.90
CA LEU A 176 -99.85 19.06 22.90
C LEU A 176 -100.45 19.89 24.05
N ALA A 177 -99.68 20.86 24.59
CA ALA A 177 -100.15 21.75 25.64
C ALA A 177 -101.33 22.64 25.18
N GLY A 178 -101.29 23.12 23.93
CA GLY A 178 -102.39 23.88 23.33
C GLY A 178 -103.69 23.09 23.21
N LEU A 179 -103.61 21.79 22.88
CA LEU A 179 -104.78 20.89 22.85
C LEU A 179 -105.40 20.71 24.24
N HIS A 180 -104.58 20.53 25.28
CA HIS A 180 -105.07 20.39 26.65
C HIS A 180 -105.76 21.67 27.16
N ARG A 181 -105.30 22.86 26.75
CA ARG A 181 -105.90 24.15 27.12
C ARG A 181 -107.29 24.36 26.52
N LYS A 182 -107.55 23.85 25.31
CA LYS A 182 -108.85 23.98 24.62
C LYS A 182 -109.93 23.02 25.12
N ARG A 183 -109.59 22.03 25.95
CA ARG A 183 -110.54 21.02 26.49
C ARG A 183 -111.12 21.40 27.87
N LEU A 184 -110.77 22.58 28.39
CA LEU A 184 -111.12 23.07 29.73
C LEU A 184 -112.14 24.24 29.73
N THR A 185 -112.91 24.38 28.66
CA THR A 185 -114.13 25.21 28.59
C THR A 185 -115.30 24.34 28.21
#